data_AF-A0A2Z6MSD6-F1
#
_entry.id   AF-A0A2Z6MSD6-F1
#
_cell.length_a   1.000
_cell.length_b   1.000
_cell.length_c   1.000
_cell.angle_alpha   90.00
_cell.angle_beta   90.00
_cell.angle_gamma   90.00
#
_symmetry.space_group_name_H-M   'P 1'
#
loop_
_entity.id
_entity.type
_entity.pdbx_description
1 polymer ?
#
loop_
_entity_poly.entity_id
_entity_poly.type
_entity_poly.pdbx_seq_one_letter_code
_entity_poly.pdbx_strand_id
1 'polypeptide(L)'
;MNSKVDDLQSGILHAEEKDYKTAYSYFFEAFESFNALEDPKAVFSLKYMLLCKIMVSQADDVAGIISSKAGLQYVGPDLDAMKVVADAHSKRSLKLFETAL
;
A
#
# COMPACT_ATOMS: atom_id res chain seq x y z
N MET A 1 -24.34 2.15 4.07
CA MET A 1 -23.25 3.10 3.75
C MET A 1 -21.99 2.91 4.62
N ASN A 2 -21.93 1.88 5.50
CA ASN A 2 -20.81 1.68 6.45
C ASN A 2 -19.72 0.68 6.00
N SER A 3 -19.99 -0.20 5.02
CA SER A 3 -19.09 -1.31 4.68
C SER A 3 -17.66 -0.91 4.27
N LYS A 4 -17.46 0.31 3.71
CA LYS A 4 -16.17 0.70 3.11
C LYS A 4 -15.09 1.06 4.13
N VAL A 5 -15.50 1.58 5.29
CA VAL A 5 -14.57 1.89 6.39
C VAL A 5 -14.24 0.62 7.16
N ASP A 6 -15.19 -0.32 7.23
CA ASP A 6 -15.02 -1.61 7.88
C ASP A 6 -13.89 -2.41 7.20
N ASP A 7 -13.77 -2.37 5.88
CA ASP A 7 -12.69 -3.08 5.16
C ASP A 7 -11.31 -2.48 5.45
N LEU A 8 -11.16 -1.14 5.45
CA LEU A 8 -9.89 -0.48 5.78
C LEU A 8 -9.47 -0.79 7.23
N GLN A 9 -10.40 -0.70 8.18
CA GLN A 9 -10.13 -1.00 9.59
C GLN A 9 -9.83 -2.50 9.79
N SER A 10 -10.55 -3.38 9.08
CA SER A 10 -10.29 -4.82 9.09
C SER A 10 -8.90 -5.13 8.54
N GLY A 11 -8.47 -4.45 7.47
CA GLY A 11 -7.12 -4.56 6.94
C GLY A 11 -6.05 -4.14 7.95
N ILE A 12 -6.25 -3.03 8.68
CA ILE A 12 -5.32 -2.58 9.72
C ILE A 12 -5.22 -3.62 10.83
N LEU A 13 -6.35 -4.15 11.31
CA LEU A 13 -6.37 -5.17 12.36
C LEU A 13 -5.57 -6.42 11.94
N HIS A 14 -5.80 -6.94 10.74
CA HIS A 14 -5.06 -8.11 10.24
C HIS A 14 -3.56 -7.79 10.04
N ALA A 15 -3.22 -6.57 9.63
CA ALA A 15 -1.83 -6.14 9.53
C ALA A 15 -1.14 -6.08 10.90
N GLU A 16 -1.86 -5.70 11.97
CA GLU A 16 -1.35 -5.76 13.35
C GLU A 16 -1.15 -7.20 13.83
N GLU A 17 -2.02 -8.13 13.42
CA GLU A 17 -1.87 -9.56 13.66
C GLU A 17 -0.76 -10.22 12.82
N LYS A 18 -0.03 -9.43 12.02
CA LYS A 18 0.99 -9.87 11.06
C LYS A 18 0.45 -10.72 9.92
N ASP A 19 -0.86 -10.74 9.71
CA ASP A 19 -1.49 -11.33 8.53
C ASP A 19 -1.60 -10.30 7.41
N TYR A 20 -0.45 -9.95 6.83
CA TYR A 20 -0.36 -8.99 5.75
C TYR A 20 -1.00 -9.48 4.44
N LYS A 21 -1.19 -10.79 4.27
CA LYS A 21 -1.81 -11.37 3.06
C LYS A 21 -3.31 -11.09 3.07
N THR A 22 -3.96 -11.37 4.19
CA THR A 22 -5.39 -11.09 4.35
C THR A 22 -5.64 -9.58 4.42
N ALA A 23 -4.79 -8.85 5.15
CA ALA A 23 -4.84 -7.39 5.19
C ALA A 23 -4.78 -6.77 3.78
N TYR A 24 -3.90 -7.26 2.90
CA TYR A 24 -3.81 -6.80 1.52
C TYR A 24 -5.14 -6.93 0.78
N SER A 25 -5.83 -8.07 0.90
CA SER A 25 -7.13 -8.28 0.25
C SER A 25 -8.18 -7.28 0.74
N TYR A 26 -8.25 -7.04 2.06
CA TYR A 26 -9.14 -6.02 2.63
C TYR A 26 -8.81 -4.61 2.13
N PHE A 27 -7.51 -4.26 2.07
CA PHE A 27 -7.09 -2.96 1.53
C PHE A 27 -7.38 -2.81 0.04
N PHE A 28 -7.30 -3.90 -0.74
CA PHE A 28 -7.63 -3.91 -2.16
C PHE A 28 -9.13 -3.65 -2.39
N GLU A 29 -10.01 -4.35 -1.67
CA GLU A 29 -11.47 -4.14 -1.71
C GLU A 29 -11.84 -2.70 -1.32
N ALA A 30 -11.22 -2.19 -0.24
CA ALA A 30 -11.39 -0.81 0.17
C ALA A 30 -10.89 0.17 -0.92
N PHE A 31 -9.74 -0.12 -1.54
CA PHE A 31 -9.18 0.68 -2.62
C PHE A 31 -10.11 0.73 -3.83
N GLU A 32 -10.61 -0.40 -4.33
CA GLU A 32 -11.55 -0.42 -5.46
C GLU A 32 -12.82 0.37 -5.13
N SER A 33 -13.33 0.24 -3.90
CA SER A 33 -14.50 0.96 -3.42
C SER A 33 -14.32 2.47 -3.32
N PHE A 34 -13.12 2.95 -2.93
CA PHE A 34 -12.79 4.38 -2.89
C PHE A 34 -12.45 4.92 -4.27
N ASN A 35 -11.72 4.14 -5.09
CA ASN A 35 -11.36 4.49 -6.45
C ASN A 35 -12.60 4.65 -7.35
N ALA A 36 -13.60 3.77 -7.19
CA ALA A 36 -14.88 3.88 -7.88
C ALA A 36 -15.69 5.12 -7.48
N LEU A 37 -15.40 5.72 -6.31
CA LEU A 37 -15.99 6.98 -5.85
C LEU A 37 -15.09 8.19 -6.12
N GLU A 38 -13.92 8.00 -6.72
CA GLU A 38 -12.89 9.03 -6.88
C GLU A 38 -12.56 9.73 -5.54
N ASP A 39 -12.70 9.00 -4.42
CA ASP A 39 -12.45 9.54 -3.09
C ASP A 39 -10.93 9.63 -2.88
N PRO A 40 -10.38 10.77 -2.42
CA PRO A 40 -8.97 10.89 -2.08
C PRO A 40 -8.49 9.85 -1.05
N LYS A 41 -9.42 9.21 -0.33
CA LYS A 41 -9.11 8.07 0.54
C LYS A 41 -8.53 6.85 -0.17
N ALA A 42 -8.72 6.71 -1.49
CA ALA A 42 -8.11 5.65 -2.27
C ALA A 42 -6.57 5.66 -2.15
N VAL A 43 -5.96 6.83 -2.06
CA VAL A 43 -4.50 6.96 -1.87
C VAL A 43 -4.04 6.32 -0.55
N PHE A 44 -4.84 6.44 0.52
CA PHE A 44 -4.51 5.80 1.80
C PHE A 44 -4.56 4.28 1.70
N SER A 45 -5.62 3.71 1.11
CA SER A 45 -5.70 2.26 0.89
C SER A 45 -4.54 1.75 0.04
N LEU A 46 -4.18 2.48 -1.02
CA LEU A 46 -3.05 2.13 -1.88
C LEU A 46 -1.72 2.13 -1.11
N LYS A 47 -1.47 3.13 -0.25
CA LYS A 47 -0.29 3.15 0.63
C LYS A 47 -0.23 1.90 1.52
N TYR A 48 -1.34 1.53 2.15
CA TYR A 48 -1.40 0.35 3.02
C TYR A 48 -1.15 -0.95 2.23
N MET A 49 -1.69 -1.07 1.02
CA MET A 49 -1.42 -2.22 0.14
C MET A 49 0.07 -2.36 -0.18
N LEU A 50 0.73 -1.25 -0.52
CA LEU A 50 2.16 -1.24 -0.81
C LEU A 50 2.98 -1.63 0.43
N LEU A 51 2.60 -1.10 1.60
CA LEU A 51 3.23 -1.45 2.87
C LEU A 51 3.11 -2.95 3.15
N CYS A 52 1.91 -3.54 2.98
CA CYS A 52 1.70 -4.98 3.11
C CYS A 52 2.62 -5.78 2.19
N LYS A 53 2.79 -5.36 0.92
CA LYS A 53 3.70 -6.00 -0.04
C LYS A 53 5.16 -5.95 0.40
N ILE A 54 5.61 -4.82 0.94
CA ILE A 54 6.96 -4.68 1.50
C ILE A 54 7.13 -5.63 2.70
N MET A 55 6.14 -5.69 3.60
CA MET A 55 6.17 -6.53 4.80
C MET A 55 6.19 -8.04 4.49
N VAL A 56 5.55 -8.48 3.41
CA VAL A 56 5.63 -9.88 2.94
C VAL A 56 6.88 -10.18 2.11
N SER A 57 7.89 -9.29 2.13
CA SER A 57 9.11 -9.39 1.33
C SER A 57 8.87 -9.45 -0.19
N GLN A 58 7.76 -8.88 -0.67
CA GLN A 58 7.42 -8.73 -2.10
C GLN A 58 7.54 -7.26 -2.53
N ALA A 59 8.66 -6.63 -2.18
CA ALA A 59 8.93 -5.24 -2.52
C ALA A 59 9.04 -5.01 -4.05
N ASP A 60 9.39 -6.04 -4.83
CA ASP A 60 9.48 -5.94 -6.28
C ASP A 60 8.11 -5.67 -6.94
N ASP A 61 7.02 -6.17 -6.34
CA ASP A 61 5.66 -5.93 -6.83
C ASP A 61 5.21 -4.48 -6.63
N VAL A 62 5.81 -3.74 -5.67
CA VAL A 62 5.45 -2.34 -5.38
C VAL A 62 5.65 -1.47 -6.61
N ALA A 63 6.78 -1.62 -7.30
CA ALA A 63 7.07 -0.87 -8.51
C ALA A 63 6.06 -1.20 -9.64
N GLY A 64 5.63 -2.47 -9.73
CA GLY A 64 4.61 -2.90 -10.67
C GLY A 64 3.23 -2.33 -10.38
N ILE A 65 2.83 -2.30 -9.09
CA ILE A 65 1.55 -1.75 -8.64
C ILE A 65 1.51 -0.23 -8.87
N ILE A 66 2.58 0.50 -8.55
CA ILE A 66 2.66 1.95 -8.81
C ILE A 66 2.59 2.24 -10.32
N SER A 67 3.25 1.41 -11.14
CA SER A 67 3.23 1.56 -12.60
C SER A 67 1.92 1.08 -13.24
N SER A 68 1.00 0.49 -12.46
CA SER A 68 -0.31 0.07 -12.95
C SER A 68 -1.20 1.27 -13.27
N LYS A 69 -2.22 1.07 -14.11
CA LYS A 69 -3.17 2.13 -14.50
C LYS A 69 -3.82 2.83 -13.30
N ALA A 70 -4.10 2.07 -12.24
CA ALA A 70 -4.66 2.61 -10.99
C ALA A 70 -3.60 3.38 -10.19
N GLY A 71 -2.37 2.87 -10.11
CA GLY A 71 -1.25 3.55 -9.43
C GLY A 71 -0.87 4.88 -10.09
N LEU A 72 -0.89 4.93 -11.43
CA LEU A 72 -0.59 6.13 -12.22
C LEU A 72 -1.58 7.28 -11.96
N GLN A 73 -2.84 6.99 -11.61
CA GLN A 73 -3.81 8.02 -11.22
C GLN A 73 -3.44 8.68 -9.89
N TYR A 74 -2.72 7.97 -9.02
CA TYR A 74 -2.36 8.42 -7.68
C TYR A 74 -0.86 8.69 -7.53
N VAL A 75 -0.12 8.78 -8.64
CA VAL A 75 1.30 9.14 -8.65
C VAL A 75 1.49 10.51 -8.02
N GLY A 76 2.36 10.54 -7.01
CA GLY A 76 2.71 11.72 -6.25
C GLY A 76 3.87 11.44 -5.30
N PRO A 77 4.27 12.45 -4.51
CA PRO A 77 5.42 12.35 -3.59
C PRO A 77 5.33 11.15 -2.64
N ASP A 78 4.10 10.81 -2.28
CA ASP A 78 3.75 9.70 -1.40
C ASP A 78 4.09 8.32 -2.00
N LEU A 79 3.80 8.10 -3.28
CA LEU A 79 4.11 6.83 -3.96
C LEU A 79 5.59 6.73 -4.30
N ASP A 80 6.23 7.86 -4.61
CA ASP A 80 7.68 7.92 -4.81
C ASP A 80 8.41 7.53 -3.52
N ALA A 81 7.98 8.04 -2.36
CA ALA A 81 8.53 7.62 -1.07
C ALA A 81 8.38 6.11 -0.85
N MET A 82 7.19 5.54 -1.13
CA MET A 82 6.96 4.09 -1.03
C MET A 82 7.86 3.28 -1.96
N LYS A 83 8.16 3.79 -3.16
CA LYS A 83 9.08 3.16 -4.11
C LYS A 83 10.52 3.15 -3.58
N VAL A 84 10.98 4.25 -2.98
CA VAL A 84 12.30 4.32 -2.36
C VAL A 84 12.39 3.38 -1.16
N VAL A 85 11.34 3.33 -0.32
CA VAL A 85 11.27 2.39 0.82
C VAL A 85 11.30 0.94 0.34
N ALA A 86 10.57 0.60 -0.73
CA ALA A 86 10.60 -0.74 -1.32
C ALA A 86 11.99 -1.10 -1.87
N ASP A 87 12.66 -0.18 -2.57
CA ASP A 87 14.02 -0.39 -3.09
C ASP A 87 15.06 -0.52 -1.95
N ALA A 88 14.93 0.29 -0.89
CA ALA A 88 15.75 0.18 0.31
C ALA A 88 15.56 -1.16 1.03
N HIS A 89 14.31 -1.63 1.13
CA HIS A 89 13.96 -2.93 1.70
C HIS A 89 14.52 -4.08 0.86
N SER A 90 14.38 -4.02 -0.48
CA SER A 90 14.95 -5.01 -1.41
C SER A 90 16.47 -5.10 -1.29
N LYS A 91 17.15 -3.96 -1.16
CA LYS A 91 18.61 -3.86 -0.96
C LYS A 91 19.07 -4.25 0.46
N ARG A 92 18.15 -4.56 1.38
CA ARG A 92 18.42 -4.85 2.81
C ARG A 92 19.33 -3.80 3.47
N SER A 93 19.26 -2.55 3.01
CA SER A 93 20.15 -1.49 3.43
C SER A 93 19.42 -0.54 4.37
N LEU A 94 19.67 -0.69 5.67
CA LEU A 94 19.17 0.22 6.71
C LEU A 94 19.52 1.69 6.42
N LYS A 95 20.68 1.94 5.81
CA LYS A 95 21.14 3.28 5.42
C LYS A 95 20.24 3.93 4.36
N LEU A 96 19.79 3.14 3.37
CA LEU A 96 18.87 3.65 2.35
C LEU A 96 17.48 3.85 2.94
N PHE A 97 17.06 3.02 3.89
CA PHE A 97 15.79 3.17 4.59
C PHE A 97 15.78 4.45 5.45
N GLU A 98 16.85 4.73 6.20
CA GLU A 98 17.00 5.98 6.96
C GLU A 98 17.05 7.23 6.09
N THR A 99 17.56 7.12 4.86
CA THR A 99 17.61 8.26 3.92
C THR A 99 16.26 8.50 3.24
N ALA A 100 15.40 7.48 3.21
CA ALA A 100 14.07 7.51 2.57
C ALA A 100 12.95 8.01 3.50
N LEU A 101 13.20 8.02 4.81
CA LEU A 101 12.26 8.43 5.87
C LEU A 101 12.44 9.91 6.22
#